data_AF-A0A1E5XIR2-F1
#
_entry.id   AF-A0A1E5XIR2-F1
#
_cell.length_a   1.000
_cell.length_b   1.000
_cell.length_c   1.000
_cell.angle_alpha   90.00
_cell.angle_beta   90.00
_cell.angle_gamma   90.00
#
_symmetry.space_group_name_H-M   'P 1'
#
loop_
_entity.id
_entity.type
_entity.pdbx_description
1 polymer ?
#
loop_
_entity_poly.entity_id
_entity_poly.type
_entity_poly.pdbx_seq_one_letter_code
_entity_poly.pdbx_strand_id
1 'polypeptide(L)'
;MNDTETVDDTALFNATVTGEAPVAEVEPVIEPVAEPRPEPAIPPARLREEADARRAAERDRDELKHRLTRLEAQLQPQHQAARPPEFWDNPDEWGRSLVTPIHEQLFQQRQGVSRLLAEEKHGSDNVRAAYNALGQAMQADPAVQTDYLRIMRSNHPYGELVAWHKKRQAFDEIGGDPAAYRNRVLDEAMRDPEVQQRFLAQLRGAAQPNIEAPRRSAVPHIPSLQGIGTAAGPASAAGDPSDAELFSATTRRRR
;
A
#
# COMPACT_ATOMS: atom_id res chain seq x y z
N MET A 1 28.51 -5.60 47.91
CA MET A 1 27.24 -6.24 48.28
C MET A 1 26.13 -5.26 47.95
N ASN A 2 25.34 -5.53 46.90
CA ASN A 2 24.07 -4.86 46.66
C ASN A 2 23.03 -5.98 46.56
N ASP A 3 22.21 -6.07 47.61
CA ASP A 3 21.15 -7.05 47.74
C ASP A 3 19.92 -6.66 46.91
N THR A 4 19.24 -7.71 46.46
CA THR A 4 18.10 -7.76 45.56
C THR A 4 16.80 -7.34 46.22
N GLU A 5 16.08 -6.37 45.66
CA GLU A 5 14.65 -6.16 45.96
C GLU A 5 13.78 -6.73 44.83
N THR A 6 13.06 -7.79 45.16
CA THR A 6 11.96 -8.38 44.41
C THR A 6 10.70 -7.53 44.62
N VAL A 7 10.14 -6.96 43.56
CA VAL A 7 8.87 -6.23 43.62
C VAL A 7 7.74 -7.19 43.23
N ASP A 8 6.90 -7.54 44.21
CA ASP A 8 5.71 -8.38 44.07
C ASP A 8 4.55 -7.60 43.43
N ASP A 9 4.16 -7.99 42.21
CA ASP A 9 3.05 -7.45 41.40
C ASP A 9 1.67 -8.04 41.77
N THR A 10 1.33 -8.14 43.06
CA THR A 10 0.04 -8.75 43.48
C THR A 10 -0.81 -7.84 44.38
N ALA A 11 -0.92 -6.55 44.04
CA ALA A 11 -1.64 -5.56 44.86
C ALA A 11 -2.66 -4.69 44.10
N LEU A 12 -3.23 -5.15 42.99
CA LEU A 12 -4.17 -4.33 42.19
C LEU A 12 -5.61 -4.86 42.07
N PHE A 13 -5.99 -5.91 42.80
CA PHE A 13 -7.38 -6.37 42.83
C PHE A 13 -7.84 -6.67 44.26
N ASN A 14 -8.04 -5.62 45.06
CA ASN A 14 -8.89 -5.74 46.23
C ASN A 14 -9.64 -4.43 46.49
N ALA A 15 -10.87 -4.35 45.96
CA ALA A 15 -11.85 -3.34 46.30
C ALA A 15 -13.17 -4.03 46.66
N THR A 16 -13.32 -4.29 47.96
CA THR A 16 -14.53 -4.11 48.77
C THR A 16 -15.90 -4.32 48.10
N VAL A 17 -16.57 -5.42 48.49
CA VAL A 17 -17.99 -5.38 48.89
C VAL A 17 -18.11 -6.00 50.29
N THR A 18 -18.76 -5.21 51.14
CA THR A 18 -18.91 -5.30 52.59
C THR A 18 -20.01 -6.28 53.03
N GLY A 19 -19.76 -6.94 54.18
CA GLY A 19 -20.77 -7.38 55.18
C GLY A 19 -21.42 -8.74 54.91
N GLU A 20 -21.86 -9.55 55.88
CA GLU A 20 -21.81 -9.60 57.35
C GLU A 20 -22.48 -10.96 57.69
N ALA A 21 -22.03 -11.68 58.72
CA ALA A 21 -22.70 -12.87 59.28
C ALA A 21 -23.14 -12.52 60.72
N PRO A 22 -24.23 -13.08 61.34
CA PRO A 22 -24.49 -14.53 61.44
C PRO A 22 -25.98 -15.04 61.61
N VAL A 23 -26.14 -16.36 61.42
CA VAL A 23 -27.06 -17.39 61.99
C VAL A 23 -28.39 -17.00 62.70
N ALA A 24 -29.54 -17.54 62.23
CA ALA A 24 -30.50 -18.36 63.02
C ALA A 24 -31.74 -18.82 62.19
N GLU A 25 -32.25 -19.99 62.55
CA GLU A 25 -33.22 -20.88 61.91
C GLU A 25 -34.70 -20.53 62.19
N VAL A 26 -35.55 -20.47 61.15
CA VAL A 26 -37.03 -20.65 61.23
C VAL A 26 -37.59 -21.12 59.86
N GLU A 27 -38.06 -22.37 59.79
CA GLU A 27 -39.11 -22.81 58.83
C GLU A 27 -40.50 -22.49 59.41
N PRO A 28 -41.61 -22.53 58.65
CA PRO A 28 -41.81 -22.43 57.19
C PRO A 28 -42.98 -21.46 56.85
N VAL A 29 -43.19 -21.09 55.59
CA VAL A 29 -44.51 -21.07 54.90
C VAL A 29 -44.27 -20.82 53.41
N ILE A 30 -44.92 -21.66 52.62
CA ILE A 30 -44.73 -21.87 51.19
C ILE A 30 -45.65 -20.92 50.41
N GLU A 31 -45.08 -20.07 49.55
CA GLU A 31 -45.75 -19.57 48.34
C GLU A 31 -44.94 -20.10 47.13
N PRO A 32 -45.56 -20.87 46.21
CA PRO A 32 -44.83 -21.42 45.07
C PRO A 32 -44.54 -20.30 44.05
N VAL A 33 -43.29 -19.83 44.05
CA VAL A 33 -42.70 -19.13 42.90
C VAL A 33 -42.65 -20.12 41.74
N ALA A 34 -43.24 -19.71 40.62
CA ALA A 34 -43.28 -20.46 39.37
C ALA A 34 -41.88 -20.98 38.98
N GLU A 35 -41.77 -22.30 38.83
CA GLU A 35 -40.54 -22.97 38.40
C GLU A 35 -40.09 -22.48 37.01
N PRO A 36 -38.79 -22.27 36.79
CA PRO A 36 -38.25 -22.02 35.47
C PRO A 36 -38.49 -23.26 34.59
N ARG A 37 -39.02 -23.03 33.38
CA ARG A 37 -39.29 -24.10 32.42
C ARG A 37 -38.02 -24.93 32.21
N PRO A 38 -38.10 -26.27 32.23
CA PRO A 38 -36.94 -27.11 31.98
C PRO A 38 -36.45 -26.88 30.55
N GLU A 39 -35.17 -26.52 30.41
CA GLU A 39 -34.49 -26.55 29.12
C GLU A 39 -34.65 -27.97 28.53
N PRO A 40 -34.90 -28.10 27.22
CA PRO A 40 -35.13 -29.40 26.61
C PRO A 40 -33.88 -30.27 26.80
N ALA A 41 -34.00 -31.30 27.64
CA ALA A 41 -32.95 -32.26 27.89
C ALA A 41 -32.52 -32.90 26.56
N ILE A 42 -31.28 -32.63 26.14
CA ILE A 42 -30.74 -33.15 24.88
C ILE A 42 -30.75 -34.68 24.99
N PRO A 43 -31.44 -35.39 24.08
CA PRO A 43 -31.56 -36.84 24.17
C PRO A 43 -30.17 -37.50 24.04
N PRO A 44 -29.88 -38.57 24.81
CA PRO A 44 -28.55 -39.16 24.89
C PRO A 44 -28.02 -39.70 23.54
N ALA A 45 -28.92 -39.96 22.58
CA ALA A 45 -28.55 -40.31 21.21
C ALA A 45 -27.90 -39.14 20.44
N ARG A 46 -28.38 -37.91 20.64
CA ARG A 46 -27.79 -36.70 20.03
C ARG A 46 -26.42 -36.37 20.64
N LEU A 47 -26.25 -36.60 21.93
CA LEU A 47 -24.93 -36.45 22.59
C LEU A 47 -23.91 -37.47 22.08
N ARG A 48 -24.33 -38.71 21.80
CA ARG A 48 -23.47 -39.72 21.15
C ARG A 48 -23.12 -39.34 19.72
N GLU A 49 -24.11 -38.91 18.93
CA GLU A 49 -23.92 -38.44 17.56
C GLU A 49 -22.94 -37.26 17.50
N GLU A 50 -23.07 -36.28 18.40
CA GLU A 50 -22.14 -35.15 18.50
C GLU A 50 -20.73 -35.60 18.93
N ALA A 51 -20.62 -36.51 19.89
CA ALA A 51 -19.33 -37.04 20.32
C ALA A 51 -18.65 -37.89 19.24
N ASP A 52 -19.41 -38.63 18.43
CA ASP A 52 -18.92 -39.37 17.26
C ASP A 52 -18.49 -38.39 16.14
N ALA A 53 -19.27 -37.33 15.89
CA ALA A 53 -18.95 -36.30 14.91
C ALA A 53 -17.68 -35.51 15.30
N ARG A 54 -17.51 -35.16 16.59
CA ARG A 54 -16.28 -34.53 17.09
C ARG A 54 -15.07 -35.45 16.93
N ARG A 55 -15.20 -36.74 17.27
CA ARG A 55 -14.12 -37.72 17.07
C ARG A 55 -13.78 -37.92 15.60
N ALA A 56 -14.76 -37.87 14.69
CA ALA A 56 -14.52 -37.91 13.25
C ALA A 56 -13.75 -36.66 12.78
N ALA A 57 -14.20 -35.47 13.19
CA ALA A 57 -13.55 -34.22 12.82
C ALA A 57 -12.11 -34.12 13.36
N GLU A 58 -11.85 -34.64 14.57
CA GLU A 58 -10.50 -34.73 15.13
C GLU A 58 -9.59 -35.64 14.31
N ARG A 59 -10.08 -36.81 13.90
CA ARG A 59 -9.33 -37.73 13.03
C ARG A 59 -9.01 -37.09 11.68
N ASP A 60 -9.99 -36.45 11.06
CA ASP A 60 -9.79 -35.77 9.77
C ASP A 60 -8.77 -34.64 9.90
N ARG A 61 -8.84 -33.86 10.99
CA ARG A 61 -7.86 -32.81 11.29
C ARG A 61 -6.46 -33.40 11.47
N ASP A 62 -6.34 -34.50 12.21
CA ASP A 62 -5.06 -35.12 12.48
C ASP A 62 -4.47 -35.76 11.22
N GLU A 63 -5.30 -36.38 10.37
CA GLU A 63 -4.90 -36.87 9.05
C GLU A 63 -4.43 -35.74 8.13
N LEU A 64 -5.15 -34.61 8.10
CA LEU A 64 -4.75 -33.41 7.36
C LEU A 64 -3.43 -32.85 7.86
N LYS A 65 -3.23 -32.78 9.19
CA LYS A 65 -1.95 -32.38 9.79
C LYS A 65 -0.82 -33.31 9.38
N HIS A 66 -1.02 -34.63 9.48
CA HIS A 66 -0.02 -35.60 9.05
C HIS A 66 0.32 -35.49 7.57
N ARG A 67 -0.69 -35.25 6.72
CA ARG A 67 -0.49 -35.03 5.29
C ARG A 67 0.30 -33.75 5.03
N LEU A 68 -0.04 -32.64 5.71
CA LEU A 68 0.69 -31.38 5.63
C LEU A 68 2.14 -31.55 6.09
N THR A 69 2.38 -32.15 7.24
CA THR A 69 3.74 -32.42 7.74
C THR A 69 4.53 -33.30 6.77
N ARG A 70 3.90 -34.30 6.14
CA ARG A 70 4.55 -35.13 5.13
C ARG A 70 4.87 -34.35 3.85
N LEU A 71 3.97 -33.45 3.43
CA LEU A 71 4.18 -32.58 2.28
C LEU A 71 5.30 -31.57 2.57
N GLU A 72 5.31 -30.99 3.77
CA GLU A 72 6.34 -30.09 4.25
C GLU A 72 7.70 -30.80 4.33
N ALA A 73 7.75 -32.03 4.82
CA ALA A 73 8.97 -32.84 4.85
C ALA A 73 9.45 -33.24 3.43
N GLN A 74 8.55 -33.39 2.46
CA GLN A 74 8.91 -33.60 1.05
C GLN A 74 9.39 -32.32 0.36
N LEU A 75 8.83 -31.17 0.76
CA LEU A 75 9.16 -29.85 0.22
C LEU A 75 10.40 -29.24 0.87
N GLN A 76 10.77 -29.66 2.09
CA GLN A 76 12.04 -29.28 2.70
C GLN A 76 13.16 -29.89 1.87
N PRO A 77 13.93 -29.06 1.13
CA PRO A 77 15.18 -29.55 0.57
C PRO A 77 15.98 -30.05 1.77
N GLN A 78 16.55 -31.25 1.69
CA GLN A 78 17.62 -31.65 2.59
C GLN A 78 18.76 -30.66 2.40
N HIS A 79 18.69 -29.54 3.12
CA HIS A 79 19.84 -28.70 3.40
C HIS A 79 20.69 -29.57 4.32
N GLN A 80 21.47 -30.49 3.74
CA GLN A 80 22.73 -30.83 4.36
C GLN A 80 23.35 -29.49 4.68
N ALA A 81 23.46 -29.16 5.98
CA ALA A 81 24.11 -27.94 6.41
C ALA A 81 25.49 -27.98 5.77
N ALA A 82 25.64 -27.25 4.66
CA ALA A 82 26.92 -27.10 4.01
C ALA A 82 27.83 -26.58 5.11
N ARG A 83 28.97 -27.26 5.31
CA ARG A 83 29.92 -26.80 6.31
C ARG A 83 30.15 -25.32 6.07
N PRO A 84 30.06 -24.47 7.10
CA PRO A 84 30.33 -23.05 6.95
C PRO A 84 31.63 -22.89 6.15
N PRO A 85 31.68 -22.03 5.13
CA PRO A 85 32.89 -21.85 4.34
C PRO A 85 34.04 -21.51 5.29
N GLU A 86 35.12 -22.26 5.24
CA GLU A 86 36.31 -21.98 6.04
C GLU A 86 37.12 -20.86 5.37
N PHE A 87 37.68 -19.96 6.17
CA PHE A 87 38.48 -18.84 5.65
C PHE A 87 39.65 -19.30 4.77
N TRP A 88 40.28 -20.42 5.13
CA TRP A 88 41.48 -20.93 4.46
C TRP A 88 41.19 -21.61 3.12
N ASP A 89 40.01 -22.22 2.97
CA ASP A 89 39.61 -22.90 1.74
C ASP A 89 39.06 -21.90 0.71
N ASN A 90 38.24 -20.94 1.15
CA ASN A 90 37.61 -19.94 0.29
C ASN A 90 37.40 -18.61 1.06
N PRO A 91 38.40 -17.70 1.05
CA PRO A 91 38.33 -16.45 1.82
C PRO A 91 37.19 -15.52 1.36
N ASP A 92 36.86 -15.53 0.07
CA ASP A 92 35.79 -14.70 -0.50
C ASP A 92 34.39 -15.15 -0.02
N GLU A 93 34.10 -16.45 -0.06
CA GLU A 93 32.84 -17.01 0.42
C GLU A 93 32.69 -16.90 1.94
N TRP A 94 33.80 -17.08 2.69
CA TRP A 94 33.82 -16.81 4.12
C TRP A 94 33.46 -15.34 4.40
N GLY A 95 34.09 -14.39 3.71
CA GLY A 95 33.78 -12.96 3.85
C GLY A 95 32.32 -12.63 3.51
N ARG A 96 31.77 -13.22 2.43
CA ARG A 96 30.35 -13.09 2.09
C ARG A 96 29.45 -13.62 3.20
N SER A 97 29.75 -14.81 3.73
CA SER A 97 28.94 -15.46 4.77
C SER A 97 28.79 -14.61 6.04
N LEU A 98 29.79 -13.79 6.38
CA LEU A 98 29.72 -12.86 7.50
C LEU A 98 28.77 -11.68 7.25
N VAL A 99 28.68 -11.23 5.99
CA VAL A 99 27.91 -10.04 5.61
C VAL A 99 26.49 -10.39 5.15
N THR A 100 26.27 -11.60 4.62
CA THR A 100 24.96 -12.10 4.18
C THR A 100 23.86 -11.88 5.22
N PRO A 101 23.98 -12.30 6.51
CA PRO A 101 22.91 -12.10 7.48
C PRO A 101 22.58 -10.63 7.73
N ILE A 102 23.60 -9.75 7.66
CA ILE A 102 23.40 -8.31 7.79
C ILE A 102 22.61 -7.79 6.58
N HIS A 103 22.96 -8.23 5.37
CA HIS A 103 22.26 -7.84 4.15
C HIS A 103 20.80 -8.33 4.16
N GLU A 104 20.57 -9.57 4.60
CA GLU A 104 19.23 -10.13 4.76
C GLU A 104 18.40 -9.33 5.75
N GLN A 105 18.95 -9.00 6.92
CA GLN A 105 18.26 -8.18 7.92
C GLN A 105 17.89 -6.79 7.36
N LEU A 106 18.84 -6.12 6.71
CA LEU A 106 18.60 -4.80 6.09
C LEU A 106 17.56 -4.90 4.97
N PHE A 107 17.60 -5.96 4.18
CA PHE A 107 16.62 -6.22 3.14
C PHE A 107 15.22 -6.42 3.74
N GLN A 108 15.07 -7.24 4.78
CA GLN A 108 13.80 -7.46 5.48
C GLN A 108 13.27 -6.17 6.11
N GLN A 109 14.13 -5.38 6.75
CA GLN A 109 13.75 -4.09 7.32
C GLN A 109 13.26 -3.12 6.23
N ARG A 110 13.99 -3.03 5.11
CA ARG A 110 13.57 -2.20 3.96
C ARG A 110 12.22 -2.64 3.41
N GLN A 111 11.99 -3.95 3.30
CA GLN A 111 10.70 -4.47 2.86
C GLN A 111 9.58 -4.10 3.82
N GLY A 112 9.77 -4.30 5.13
CA GLY A 112 8.78 -3.96 6.15
C GLY A 112 8.42 -2.47 6.15
N VAL A 113 9.43 -1.59 6.13
CA VAL A 113 9.22 -0.14 6.04
C VAL A 113 8.54 0.25 4.74
N SER A 114 8.98 -0.30 3.61
CA SER A 114 8.36 -0.02 2.32
C SER A 114 6.90 -0.45 2.28
N ARG A 115 6.56 -1.57 2.90
CA ARG A 115 5.18 -2.05 3.00
C ARG A 115 4.34 -1.09 3.81
N LEU A 116 4.79 -0.72 5.01
CA LEU A 116 4.09 0.23 5.88
C LEU A 116 3.82 1.56 5.17
N LEU A 117 4.83 2.12 4.50
CA LEU A 117 4.69 3.37 3.74
C LEU A 117 3.72 3.23 2.56
N ALA A 118 3.72 2.09 1.87
CA ALA A 118 2.80 1.84 0.77
C ALA A 118 1.36 1.68 1.27
N GLU A 119 1.17 1.01 2.41
CA GLU A 119 -0.14 0.86 3.06
C GLU A 119 -0.67 2.22 3.54
N GLU A 120 0.18 3.08 4.10
CA GLU A 120 -0.18 4.45 4.49
C GLU A 120 -0.58 5.31 3.27
N LYS A 121 0.19 5.25 2.17
CA LYS A 121 -0.03 6.11 1.00
C LYS A 121 -1.15 5.62 0.08
N HIS A 122 -1.33 4.31 -0.05
CA HIS A 122 -2.23 3.70 -1.03
C HIS A 122 -3.35 2.87 -0.41
N GLY A 123 -3.33 2.63 0.89
CA GLY A 123 -4.26 1.73 1.57
C GLY A 123 -3.80 0.28 1.53
N SER A 124 -4.09 -0.45 2.61
CA SER A 124 -3.75 -1.87 2.76
C SER A 124 -4.33 -2.76 1.66
N ASP A 125 -5.57 -2.50 1.26
CA ASP A 125 -6.27 -3.30 0.25
C ASP A 125 -5.59 -3.21 -1.13
N ASN A 126 -5.13 -2.01 -1.52
CA ASN A 126 -4.45 -1.82 -2.80
C ASN A 126 -3.08 -2.50 -2.82
N VAL A 127 -2.34 -2.46 -1.70
CA VAL A 127 -1.05 -3.16 -1.57
C VAL A 127 -1.26 -4.67 -1.67
N ARG A 128 -2.27 -5.20 -0.98
CA ARG A 128 -2.62 -6.63 -1.04
C ARG A 128 -3.07 -7.05 -2.44
N ALA A 129 -3.90 -6.25 -3.09
CA ALA A 129 -4.35 -6.50 -4.47
C ALA A 129 -3.16 -6.53 -5.43
N ALA A 130 -2.23 -5.58 -5.33
CA ALA A 130 -1.02 -5.54 -6.14
C ALA A 130 -0.13 -6.78 -5.93
N TYR A 131 0.02 -7.24 -4.68
CA TYR A 131 0.77 -8.46 -4.37
C TYR A 131 0.13 -9.72 -4.96
N ASN A 132 -1.19 -9.85 -4.84
CA ASN A 132 -1.93 -10.97 -5.43
C ASN A 132 -1.85 -10.96 -6.96
N ALA A 133 -2.00 -9.77 -7.58
CA ALA A 133 -1.90 -9.60 -9.02
C ALA A 133 -0.51 -9.95 -9.54
N LEU A 134 0.55 -9.63 -8.80
CA LEU A 134 1.91 -10.05 -9.13
C LEU A 134 2.05 -11.58 -9.12
N GLY A 135 1.52 -12.25 -8.09
CA GLY A 135 1.55 -13.72 -8.01
C GLY A 135 0.84 -14.39 -9.20
N GLN A 136 -0.33 -13.89 -9.58
CA GLN A 136 -1.07 -14.38 -10.75
C GLN A 136 -0.32 -14.08 -12.05
N ALA A 137 0.24 -12.87 -12.17
CA ALA A 137 1.00 -12.43 -13.33
C ALA A 137 2.26 -13.26 -13.56
N MET A 138 2.99 -13.62 -12.50
CA MET A 138 4.18 -14.46 -12.59
C MET A 138 3.85 -15.89 -13.04
N GLN A 139 2.65 -16.39 -12.74
CA GLN A 139 2.18 -17.70 -13.24
C GLN A 139 1.79 -17.64 -14.71
N ALA A 140 1.19 -16.53 -15.14
CA ALA A 140 0.69 -16.36 -16.50
C ALA A 140 1.79 -15.96 -17.50
N ASP A 141 2.75 -15.15 -17.09
CA ASP A 141 3.76 -14.57 -17.97
C ASP A 141 5.16 -14.58 -17.31
N PRO A 142 6.11 -15.38 -17.84
CA PRO A 142 7.50 -15.38 -17.38
C PRO A 142 8.21 -14.03 -17.50
N ALA A 143 7.78 -13.13 -18.41
CA ALA A 143 8.39 -11.81 -18.57
C ALA A 143 8.25 -10.96 -17.29
N VAL A 144 7.19 -11.18 -16.50
CA VAL A 144 6.92 -10.49 -15.23
C VAL A 144 8.01 -10.77 -14.18
N GLN A 145 8.77 -11.86 -14.33
CA GLN A 145 9.90 -12.13 -13.44
C GLN A 145 10.97 -11.05 -13.52
N THR A 146 11.17 -10.44 -14.69
CA THR A 146 12.12 -9.32 -14.86
C THR A 146 11.64 -8.06 -14.14
N ASP A 147 10.34 -7.75 -14.22
CA ASP A 147 9.72 -6.66 -13.47
C ASP A 147 9.82 -6.91 -11.97
N TYR A 148 9.56 -8.13 -11.51
CA TYR A 148 9.70 -8.48 -10.10
C TYR A 148 11.10 -8.21 -9.56
N LEU A 149 12.14 -8.68 -10.27
CA LEU A 149 13.53 -8.42 -9.89
C LEU A 149 13.85 -6.92 -9.84
N ARG A 150 13.30 -6.14 -10.79
CA ARG A 150 13.43 -4.68 -10.82
C ARG A 150 12.76 -4.03 -9.61
N ILE A 151 11.54 -4.43 -9.29
CA ILE A 151 10.76 -3.93 -8.15
C ILE A 151 11.48 -4.24 -6.85
N MET A 152 11.96 -5.47 -6.66
CA MET A 152 12.67 -5.89 -5.43
C MET A 152 14.00 -5.17 -5.21
N ARG A 153 14.68 -4.78 -6.29
CA ARG A 153 15.93 -3.99 -6.26
C ARG A 153 15.70 -2.49 -5.99
N SER A 154 14.46 -2.02 -6.09
CA SER A 154 14.12 -0.62 -5.83
C SER A 154 14.24 -0.28 -4.34
N ASN A 155 14.32 1.01 -4.04
CA ASN A 155 14.37 1.50 -2.66
C ASN A 155 13.06 1.23 -1.90
N HIS A 156 11.93 1.28 -2.60
CA HIS A 156 10.60 1.07 -2.04
C HIS A 156 9.82 0.01 -2.84
N PRO A 157 10.15 -1.29 -2.65
CA PRO A 157 9.59 -2.37 -3.44
C PRO A 157 8.06 -2.41 -3.42
N TYR A 158 7.41 -2.18 -2.29
CA TYR A 158 5.95 -2.21 -2.20
C TYR A 158 5.29 -0.98 -2.86
N GLY A 159 5.95 0.17 -2.86
CA GLY A 159 5.46 1.34 -3.59
C GLY A 159 5.53 1.13 -5.10
N GLU A 160 6.66 0.60 -5.59
CA GLU A 160 6.85 0.24 -7.00
C GLU A 160 5.90 -0.90 -7.42
N LEU A 161 5.62 -1.85 -6.53
CA LEU A 161 4.65 -2.92 -6.78
C LEU A 161 3.24 -2.37 -7.04
N VAL A 162 2.79 -1.42 -6.22
CA VAL A 162 1.48 -0.76 -6.44
C VAL A 162 1.49 0.03 -7.74
N ALA A 163 2.58 0.73 -8.04
CA ALA A 163 2.70 1.47 -9.30
C ALA A 163 2.67 0.54 -10.53
N TRP A 164 3.36 -0.60 -10.46
CA TRP A 164 3.33 -1.64 -11.49
C TRP A 164 1.91 -2.19 -11.69
N HIS A 165 1.20 -2.49 -10.60
CA HIS A 165 -0.18 -2.99 -10.67
C HIS A 165 -1.12 -1.95 -11.32
N LYS A 166 -1.03 -0.68 -10.93
CA LYS A 166 -1.81 0.40 -11.54
C LYS A 166 -1.52 0.58 -13.03
N LYS A 167 -0.26 0.47 -13.44
CA LYS A 167 0.11 0.52 -14.87
C LYS A 167 -0.57 -0.61 -15.63
N ARG A 168 -0.55 -1.82 -15.09
CA ARG A 168 -1.19 -2.97 -15.71
C ARG A 168 -2.70 -2.82 -15.81
N GLN A 169 -3.36 -2.39 -14.75
CA GLN A 169 -4.78 -2.07 -14.77
C GLN A 169 -5.11 -1.01 -15.82
N ALA A 170 -4.29 0.04 -15.95
CA ALA A 170 -4.47 1.05 -16.98
C ALA A 170 -4.26 0.48 -18.40
N PHE A 171 -3.30 -0.42 -18.60
CA PHE A 171 -3.14 -1.12 -19.88
C PHE A 171 -4.34 -2.03 -20.20
N ASP A 172 -4.90 -2.71 -19.21
CA ASP A 172 -6.08 -3.55 -19.36
C ASP A 172 -7.34 -2.71 -19.66
N GLU A 173 -7.45 -1.51 -19.06
CA GLU A 173 -8.58 -0.59 -19.26
C GLU A 173 -8.53 0.14 -20.62
N ILE A 174 -7.35 0.64 -21.00
CA ILE A 174 -7.15 1.38 -22.26
C ILE A 174 -7.11 0.41 -23.45
N GLY A 175 -6.53 -0.78 -23.26
CA GLY A 175 -6.31 -1.77 -24.31
C GLY A 175 -5.32 -1.29 -25.39
N GLY A 176 -5.44 -1.88 -26.58
CA GLY A 176 -4.53 -1.62 -27.71
C GLY A 176 -4.78 -0.31 -28.46
N ASP A 177 -5.87 0.42 -28.18
CA ASP A 177 -6.20 1.67 -28.86
C ASP A 177 -6.55 2.80 -27.86
N PRO A 178 -5.54 3.61 -27.50
CA PRO A 178 -5.76 4.77 -26.63
C PRO A 178 -6.68 5.84 -27.21
N ALA A 179 -6.82 5.95 -28.53
CA ALA A 179 -7.68 6.94 -29.17
C ALA A 179 -9.16 6.53 -29.03
N ALA A 180 -9.46 5.25 -29.22
CA ALA A 180 -10.80 4.70 -29.01
C ALA A 180 -11.27 4.85 -27.55
N TYR A 181 -10.39 4.57 -26.57
CA TYR A 181 -10.71 4.78 -25.15
C TYR A 181 -11.04 6.25 -24.85
N ARG A 182 -10.23 7.19 -25.34
CA ARG A 182 -10.49 8.64 -25.16
C ARG A 182 -11.82 9.06 -25.76
N ASN A 183 -12.15 8.58 -26.94
CA ASN A 183 -13.43 8.89 -27.60
C ASN A 183 -14.62 8.33 -26.80
N ARG A 184 -14.49 7.12 -26.24
CA ARG A 184 -15.52 6.52 -25.37
C ARG A 184 -15.73 7.37 -24.11
N VAL A 185 -14.64 7.73 -23.44
CA VAL A 185 -14.70 8.57 -22.23
C VAL A 185 -15.27 9.96 -22.55
N LEU A 186 -14.93 10.55 -23.71
CA LEU A 186 -15.49 11.82 -24.18
C LEU A 186 -16.99 11.71 -24.45
N ASP A 187 -17.44 10.66 -25.14
CA ASP A 187 -18.85 10.42 -25.45
C ASP A 187 -19.67 10.18 -24.16
N GLU A 188 -19.12 9.44 -23.20
CA GLU A 188 -19.73 9.20 -21.89
C GLU A 188 -19.78 10.49 -21.05
N ALA A 189 -18.70 11.27 -21.00
CA ALA A 189 -18.67 12.57 -20.34
C ALA A 189 -19.63 13.59 -20.98
N MET A 190 -19.85 13.53 -22.30
CA MET A 190 -20.85 14.37 -22.97
C MET A 190 -22.28 13.95 -22.65
N ARG A 191 -22.54 12.69 -22.28
CA ARG A 191 -23.87 12.24 -21.83
C ARG A 191 -24.16 12.56 -20.37
N ASP A 192 -23.12 12.85 -19.58
CA ASP A 192 -23.26 13.14 -18.16
C ASP A 192 -23.74 14.59 -17.91
N PRO A 193 -24.95 14.80 -17.34
CA PRO A 193 -25.50 16.13 -17.12
C PRO A 193 -24.65 16.98 -16.17
N GLU A 194 -23.92 16.39 -15.22
CA GLU A 194 -23.05 17.16 -14.32
C GLU A 194 -21.85 17.77 -15.05
N VAL A 195 -21.27 17.02 -15.98
CA VAL A 195 -20.15 17.49 -16.81
C VAL A 195 -20.62 18.56 -17.79
N GLN A 196 -21.81 18.39 -18.39
CA GLN A 196 -22.42 19.41 -19.24
C GLN A 196 -22.63 20.73 -18.50
N GLN A 197 -23.13 20.69 -17.25
CA GLN A 197 -23.32 21.89 -16.43
C GLN A 197 -22.00 22.58 -16.10
N ARG A 198 -20.95 21.81 -15.77
CA ARG A 198 -19.59 22.35 -15.58
C ARG A 198 -19.05 23.00 -16.85
N PHE A 199 -19.26 22.37 -18.00
CA PHE A 199 -18.85 22.90 -19.29
C PHE A 199 -19.60 24.20 -19.65
N LEU A 200 -20.92 24.25 -19.41
CA LEU A 200 -21.73 25.47 -19.58
C LEU A 200 -21.33 26.59 -18.61
N ALA A 201 -21.00 26.26 -17.35
CA ALA A 201 -20.50 27.21 -16.39
C ALA A 201 -19.13 27.77 -16.80
N GLN A 202 -18.25 26.93 -17.33
CA GLN A 202 -16.95 27.34 -17.85
C GLN A 202 -17.08 28.20 -19.11
N LEU A 203 -17.99 27.86 -20.03
CA LEU A 203 -18.33 28.70 -21.18
C LEU A 203 -18.93 30.03 -20.74
N ARG A 204 -19.78 30.07 -19.71
CA ARG A 204 -20.34 31.31 -19.15
C ARG A 204 -19.27 32.18 -18.48
N GLY A 205 -18.25 31.56 -17.85
CA GLY A 205 -17.08 32.25 -17.31
C GLY A 205 -16.14 32.77 -18.40
N ALA A 206 -15.95 32.02 -19.49
CA ALA A 206 -15.13 32.40 -20.63
C ALA A 206 -15.83 33.42 -21.56
N ALA A 207 -17.16 33.44 -21.58
CA ALA A 207 -18.00 34.35 -22.35
C ALA A 207 -18.38 35.63 -21.59
N GLN A 208 -17.90 35.83 -20.34
CA GLN A 208 -17.79 37.19 -19.83
C GLN A 208 -16.63 37.83 -20.60
N PRO A 209 -16.90 38.78 -21.52
CA PRO A 209 -15.82 39.56 -22.07
C PRO A 209 -15.23 40.31 -20.87
N ASN A 210 -14.04 39.92 -20.44
CA ASN A 210 -13.18 40.82 -19.70
C ASN A 210 -12.83 41.94 -20.67
N ILE A 211 -13.74 42.90 -20.85
CA ILE A 211 -13.44 44.20 -21.42
C ILE A 211 -12.65 44.96 -20.35
N GLU A 212 -11.49 44.41 -19.99
CA GLU A 212 -10.37 45.25 -19.60
C GLU A 212 -9.94 45.93 -20.89
N ALA A 213 -10.56 47.10 -21.13
CA ALA A 213 -9.92 48.13 -21.93
C ALA A 213 -8.44 48.17 -21.51
N PRO A 214 -7.49 48.13 -22.46
CA PRO A 214 -6.09 48.03 -22.13
C PRO A 214 -5.76 49.18 -21.19
N ARG A 215 -5.53 48.84 -19.90
CA ARG A 215 -5.01 49.79 -18.93
C ARG A 215 -3.65 50.16 -19.47
N ARG A 216 -3.57 51.33 -20.11
CA ARG A 216 -2.30 51.97 -20.43
C ARG A 216 -1.53 51.97 -19.12
N SER A 217 -0.48 51.17 -19.06
CA SER A 217 0.49 51.27 -17.99
C SER A 217 0.93 52.73 -17.96
N ALA A 218 0.73 53.38 -16.82
CA ALA A 218 1.30 54.70 -16.58
C ALA A 218 2.81 54.53 -16.46
N VAL A 219 3.47 54.41 -17.61
CA VAL A 219 4.91 54.59 -17.72
C VAL A 219 5.15 56.08 -17.53
N PRO A 220 6.02 56.50 -16.59
CA PRO A 220 6.40 57.90 -16.49
C PRO A 220 7.00 58.32 -17.83
N HIS A 221 6.54 59.47 -18.33
CA HIS A 221 7.02 60.04 -19.60
C HIS A 221 8.55 59.95 -19.69
N ILE A 222 9.04 59.44 -20.82
CA ILE A 222 10.44 59.61 -21.20
C ILE A 222 10.43 60.80 -22.17
N PRO A 223 11.26 61.83 -21.97
CA PRO A 223 11.29 62.97 -22.88
C PRO A 223 11.59 62.48 -24.29
N SER A 224 10.80 62.98 -25.24
CA SER A 224 10.82 62.56 -26.62
C SER A 224 12.13 62.99 -27.30
N LEU A 225 12.90 62.01 -27.76
CA LEU A 225 14.01 62.22 -28.68
C LEU A 225 13.45 62.28 -30.10
N GLN A 226 12.79 63.38 -30.47
CA GLN A 226 12.63 63.74 -31.88
C GLN A 226 14.01 64.08 -32.44
N GLY A 227 14.71 63.07 -32.94
CA GLY A 227 15.95 63.26 -33.67
C GLY A 227 16.97 62.16 -33.44
N ILE A 228 16.67 60.93 -33.87
CA ILE A 228 17.69 60.03 -34.41
C ILE A 228 17.03 59.25 -35.55
N GLY A 229 17.68 59.32 -36.70
CA GLY A 229 17.18 58.87 -37.99
C GLY A 229 17.07 57.36 -38.14
N THR A 230 16.37 57.05 -39.22
CA THR A 230 16.18 55.76 -39.89
C THR A 230 17.39 54.82 -39.87
N ALA A 231 17.20 53.62 -39.32
CA ALA A 231 17.82 52.41 -39.82
C ALA A 231 16.84 51.24 -39.67
N ALA A 232 16.59 50.56 -40.78
CA ALA A 232 15.61 49.50 -40.97
C ALA A 232 15.92 48.24 -40.12
N GLY A 233 14.86 47.47 -39.82
CA GLY A 233 14.90 46.16 -39.16
C GLY A 233 15.52 45.03 -40.01
N PRO A 234 15.23 43.74 -39.72
CA PRO A 234 13.94 43.19 -39.25
C PRO A 234 14.03 42.60 -37.83
N ALA A 235 13.02 42.77 -36.98
CA ALA A 235 11.69 42.13 -36.97
C ALA A 235 11.76 40.62 -36.68
N SER A 236 11.32 40.30 -35.46
CA SER A 236 11.15 38.98 -34.88
C SER A 236 10.29 38.04 -35.73
N ALA A 237 10.66 36.76 -35.75
CA ALA A 237 9.75 35.67 -36.05
C ALA A 237 9.70 34.74 -34.83
N ALA A 238 8.49 34.45 -34.39
CA ALA A 238 8.18 33.48 -33.36
C ALA A 238 8.73 32.10 -33.75
N GLY A 239 9.63 31.56 -32.92
CA GLY A 239 10.22 30.24 -33.04
C GLY A 239 11.25 30.11 -31.93
N ASP A 240 11.13 29.05 -31.13
CA ASP A 240 11.98 28.70 -29.99
C ASP A 240 13.47 29.04 -30.27
N PRO A 241 14.12 29.92 -29.47
CA PRO A 241 15.51 30.27 -29.73
C PRO A 241 16.36 29.04 -29.50
N SER A 242 16.76 28.39 -30.59
CA SER A 242 17.67 27.24 -30.53
C SER A 242 18.92 27.63 -29.74
N ASP A 243 19.44 26.71 -28.93
CA ASP A 243 20.52 26.94 -27.96
C ASP A 243 21.77 27.61 -28.56
N ALA A 244 21.98 27.44 -29.88
CA ALA A 244 23.01 28.11 -30.67
C ALA A 244 22.84 29.64 -30.75
N GLU A 245 21.60 30.15 -30.84
CA GLU A 245 21.33 31.59 -30.87
C GLU A 245 21.59 32.23 -29.50
N LEU A 246 21.20 31.56 -28.41
CA LEU A 246 21.51 31.97 -27.03
C LEU A 246 23.03 32.02 -26.78
N PHE A 247 23.78 31.04 -27.29
CA PHE A 247 25.24 31.01 -27.18
C PHE A 247 25.91 32.14 -27.97
N SER A 248 25.39 32.46 -29.15
CA SER A 248 25.92 33.56 -29.97
C SER A 248 25.65 34.93 -29.36
N ALA A 249 24.46 35.12 -28.76
CA ALA A 249 24.09 36.38 -28.13
C ALA A 249 24.91 36.69 -26.87
N THR A 250 25.26 35.64 -26.10
CA THR A 250 26.01 35.79 -24.85
C THR A 250 27.52 35.96 -25.07
N THR A 251 28.08 35.30 -26.09
CA THR A 251 29.53 35.36 -26.37
C THR A 251 29.97 36.59 -27.18
N ARG A 252 29.04 37.28 -27.86
CA ARG A 252 29.34 38.46 -28.67
C ARG A 252 29.51 39.76 -27.87
N ARG A 253 29.16 39.77 -26.57
CA ARG A 253 29.20 40.96 -25.70
C ARG A 253 30.57 41.23 -25.04
N ARG A 254 31.66 40.71 -25.61
CA ARG A 254 33.01 41.00 -25.10
C ARG A 254 34.05 41.11 -26.21
N ARG A 255 34.00 42.23 -26.92
CA ARG A 255 35.16 42.93 -27.48
C ARG A 255 34.90 44.42 -27.44
#